data_AF-A0A3C0KSN7-F1
#
_entry.id   AF-A0A3C0KSN7-F1
#
_cell.length_a   1.000
_cell.length_b   1.000
_cell.length_c   1.000
_cell.angle_alpha   90.00
_cell.angle_beta   90.00
_cell.angle_gamma   90.00
#
_symmetry.space_group_name_H-M   'P 1'
#
loop_
_entity.id
_entity.type
_entity.pdbx_description
1 polymer ?
#
loop_
_entity_poly.entity_id
_entity_poly.type
_entity_poly.pdbx_seq_one_letter_code
_entity_poly.pdbx_strand_id
1 'polypeptide(L)'
;MNKIVNHDIVRIARESRGFTQGELANRLSVTQGKISKMESGLLGVSEDMLDKLSNTLNYPREFFYFTEPIYGHGISMIGELYYRKRKNIPDKVLDKISAKINIRRIHLARLLRAIEIKNNLFCTFDIDEYDGNVEKVARAFRATWSLPKGPVNNLIKTIEDAGGIIIEFDFDTKAIDATSQWPPDLPPLFFININSSADRLRFSLAHELGHIVMHKICRPDIKIMEDEANAFASEFLMPKAEISKYLNDI
;
A
#
# COMPACT_ATOMS: atom_id res chain seq x y z
N MET A 1 -14.03 7.85 30.01
CA MET A 1 -14.55 6.91 29.01
C MET A 1 -13.80 5.60 29.15
N ASN A 2 -14.49 4.47 29.37
CA ASN A 2 -13.85 3.16 29.34
C ASN A 2 -13.39 2.89 27.90
N LYS A 3 -12.09 2.69 27.69
CA LYS A 3 -11.56 2.32 26.38
C LYS A 3 -11.99 0.88 26.08
N ILE A 4 -12.63 0.66 24.95
CA ILE A 4 -13.06 -0.67 24.49
C ILE A 4 -12.00 -1.17 23.51
N VAL A 5 -11.56 -2.42 23.69
CA VAL A 5 -10.61 -3.06 22.77
C VAL A 5 -11.23 -3.16 21.39
N ASN A 6 -10.49 -2.73 20.37
CA ASN A 6 -10.91 -2.80 18.98
C ASN A 6 -10.65 -4.22 18.42
N HIS A 7 -11.72 -4.92 18.04
CA HIS A 7 -11.63 -6.28 17.50
C HIS A 7 -10.82 -6.37 16.20
N ASP A 8 -10.88 -5.34 15.35
CA ASP A 8 -10.10 -5.31 14.11
C ASP A 8 -8.61 -5.24 14.40
N ILE A 9 -8.22 -4.50 15.45
CA ILE A 9 -6.81 -4.43 15.87
C ILE A 9 -6.34 -5.77 16.44
N VAL A 10 -7.19 -6.54 17.11
CA VAL A 10 -6.84 -7.91 17.55
C VAL A 10 -6.49 -8.79 16.35
N ARG A 11 -7.31 -8.74 15.29
CA ARG A 11 -7.05 -9.44 14.04
C ARG A 11 -5.75 -8.97 13.38
N ILE A 12 -5.57 -7.66 13.23
CA ILE A 12 -4.36 -7.07 12.64
C ILE A 12 -3.10 -7.44 13.44
N ALA A 13 -3.17 -7.44 14.78
CA ALA A 13 -2.07 -7.86 15.64
C ALA A 13 -1.68 -9.32 15.34
N ARG A 14 -2.67 -10.22 15.28
CA ARG A 14 -2.47 -11.64 14.97
C ARG A 14 -1.86 -11.83 13.58
N GLU A 15 -2.46 -11.24 12.56
CA GLU A 15 -2.05 -11.40 11.16
C GLU A 15 -0.65 -10.84 10.92
N SER A 16 -0.29 -9.72 11.56
CA SER A 16 1.06 -9.15 11.46
C SER A 16 2.17 -10.08 11.97
N ARG A 17 1.83 -11.02 12.87
CA ARG A 17 2.73 -12.07 13.36
C ARG A 17 2.72 -13.32 12.49
N GLY A 18 1.87 -13.35 11.47
CA GLY A 18 1.66 -14.51 10.61
C GLY A 18 1.04 -15.67 11.38
N PHE A 19 0.17 -15.41 12.36
CA PHE A 19 -0.53 -16.45 13.10
C PHE A 19 -1.93 -16.69 12.51
N THR A 20 -2.33 -17.96 12.38
CA THR A 20 -3.74 -18.32 12.19
C THR A 20 -4.51 -18.15 13.50
N GLN A 21 -5.84 -18.10 13.44
CA GLN A 21 -6.67 -18.07 14.65
C GLN A 21 -6.39 -19.27 15.57
N GLY A 22 -6.16 -20.46 14.99
CA GLY A 22 -5.80 -21.66 15.76
C GLY A 22 -4.40 -21.57 16.38
N GLU A 23 -3.42 -21.02 15.66
CA GLU A 23 -2.07 -20.79 16.17
C GLU A 23 -2.06 -19.81 17.35
N LEU A 24 -2.87 -18.75 17.29
CA LEU A 24 -3.04 -17.82 18.41
C LEU A 24 -3.78 -18.49 19.58
N ALA A 25 -4.86 -19.22 19.29
CA ALA A 25 -5.65 -19.91 20.31
C ALA A 25 -4.79 -20.87 21.14
N ASN A 26 -3.93 -21.66 20.48
CA ASN A 26 -2.99 -22.57 21.16
C ASN A 26 -2.02 -21.82 22.08
N ARG A 27 -1.46 -20.69 21.62
CA ARG A 27 -0.53 -19.86 22.43
C ARG A 27 -1.22 -19.25 23.66
N LEU A 28 -2.49 -18.88 23.53
CA LEU A 28 -3.29 -18.30 24.62
C LEU A 28 -3.99 -19.35 25.48
N SER A 29 -3.87 -20.64 25.14
CA SER A 29 -4.57 -21.76 25.80
C SER A 29 -6.10 -21.54 25.84
N VAL A 30 -6.68 -21.17 24.70
CA VAL A 30 -8.14 -21.00 24.49
C VAL A 30 -8.58 -21.71 23.22
N THR A 31 -9.90 -21.75 22.97
CA THR A 31 -10.44 -22.32 21.73
C THR A 31 -10.31 -21.36 20.56
N GLN A 32 -10.12 -21.88 19.34
CA GLN A 32 -10.13 -21.07 18.12
C GLN A 32 -11.44 -20.27 17.98
N GLY A 33 -12.58 -20.88 18.33
CA GLY A 33 -13.88 -20.19 18.30
C GLY A 33 -13.93 -18.96 19.21
N LYS A 34 -13.18 -18.95 20.33
CA LYS A 34 -13.06 -17.76 21.18
C LYS A 34 -12.30 -16.64 20.46
N ILE A 35 -11.20 -16.95 19.79
CA ILE A 35 -10.44 -15.97 18.97
C ILE A 35 -11.32 -15.40 17.86
N SER A 36 -12.00 -16.27 17.11
CA SER A 36 -12.89 -15.87 16.02
C SER A 36 -14.01 -14.94 16.49
N LYS A 37 -14.67 -15.25 17.62
CA LYS A 37 -15.69 -14.37 18.22
C LYS A 37 -15.11 -13.04 18.69
N MET A 38 -13.88 -13.01 19.20
CA MET A 38 -13.23 -11.75 19.57
C MET A 38 -12.93 -10.88 18.35
N GLU A 39 -12.35 -11.45 17.28
CA GLU A 39 -11.99 -10.72 16.06
C GLU A 39 -13.20 -10.24 15.25
N SER A 40 -14.35 -10.89 15.41
CA SER A 40 -15.62 -10.47 14.81
C SER A 40 -16.42 -9.49 15.68
N GLY A 41 -15.92 -9.12 16.86
CA GLY A 41 -16.62 -8.24 17.79
C GLY A 41 -17.79 -8.89 18.54
N LEU A 42 -18.04 -10.19 18.35
CA LEU A 42 -19.09 -10.94 19.04
C LEU A 42 -18.75 -11.28 20.49
N LEU A 43 -17.48 -11.16 20.88
CA LEU A 43 -17.00 -11.37 22.24
C LEU A 43 -16.02 -10.25 22.63
N GLY A 44 -16.32 -9.53 23.71
CA GLY A 44 -15.39 -8.54 24.26
C GLY A 44 -14.10 -9.17 24.80
N VAL A 45 -13.04 -8.37 24.82
CA VAL A 45 -11.73 -8.78 25.37
C VAL A 45 -11.67 -8.36 26.84
N SER A 46 -11.54 -9.33 27.76
CA SER A 46 -11.34 -9.06 29.19
C SER A 46 -9.92 -8.57 29.47
N GLU A 47 -9.70 -7.95 30.63
CA GLU A 47 -8.38 -7.45 31.07
C GLU A 47 -7.30 -8.55 31.06
N ASP A 48 -7.58 -9.73 31.64
CA ASP A 48 -6.67 -10.89 31.59
C ASP A 48 -6.37 -11.34 30.15
N MET A 49 -7.37 -11.29 29.26
CA MET A 49 -7.17 -11.66 27.86
C MET A 49 -6.32 -10.61 27.12
N LEU A 50 -6.50 -9.33 27.44
CA LEU A 50 -5.71 -8.24 26.88
C LEU A 50 -4.24 -8.38 27.28
N ASP A 51 -3.94 -8.71 28.54
CA ASP A 51 -2.56 -8.97 28.98
C ASP A 51 -1.94 -10.16 28.24
N LYS A 52 -2.70 -11.24 28.09
CA LYS A 52 -2.26 -12.41 27.31
C LYS A 52 -2.00 -12.08 25.84
N LEU A 53 -2.87 -11.31 25.20
CA LEU A 53 -2.71 -10.83 23.82
C LEU A 53 -1.49 -9.92 23.69
N SER A 54 -1.34 -8.94 24.59
CA SER A 54 -0.23 -7.99 24.62
C SER A 54 1.11 -8.71 24.72
N ASN A 55 1.25 -9.63 25.68
CA ASN A 55 2.49 -10.39 25.88
C ASN A 55 2.77 -11.36 24.72
N THR A 56 1.76 -12.09 24.24
CA THR A 56 1.94 -13.12 23.20
C THR A 56 2.21 -12.53 21.82
N LEU A 57 1.53 -11.43 21.47
CA LEU A 57 1.70 -10.76 20.18
C LEU A 57 2.77 -9.66 20.25
N ASN A 58 3.34 -9.41 21.42
CA ASN A 58 4.37 -8.39 21.67
C ASN A 58 3.94 -7.01 21.13
N TYR A 59 2.80 -6.53 21.63
CA TYR A 59 2.31 -5.17 21.40
C TYR A 59 1.94 -4.54 22.74
N PRO A 60 2.15 -3.22 22.92
CA PRO A 60 1.67 -2.53 24.10
C PRO A 60 0.15 -2.60 24.19
N ARG A 61 -0.42 -2.60 25.39
CA ARG A 61 -1.87 -2.69 25.60
C ARG A 61 -2.62 -1.59 24.84
N GLU A 62 -2.02 -0.40 24.78
CA GLU A 62 -2.52 0.78 24.07
C GLU A 62 -2.79 0.50 22.59
N PHE A 63 -2.02 -0.39 21.98
CA PHE A 63 -2.16 -0.77 20.57
C PHE A 63 -3.58 -1.26 20.27
N PHE A 64 -4.12 -2.13 21.12
CA PHE A 64 -5.43 -2.76 20.94
C PHE A 64 -6.61 -1.78 21.07
N TYR A 65 -6.35 -0.53 21.42
CA TYR A 65 -7.35 0.53 21.49
C TYR A 65 -7.28 1.53 20.33
N PHE A 66 -6.45 1.27 19.30
CA PHE A 66 -6.38 2.13 18.13
C PHE A 66 -7.69 2.05 17.33
N THR A 67 -8.10 3.17 16.75
CA THR A 67 -9.41 3.34 16.10
C THR A 67 -9.30 3.82 14.66
N GLU A 68 -8.08 4.04 14.18
CA GLU A 68 -7.81 4.37 12.79
C GLU A 68 -8.40 3.29 11.86
N PRO A 69 -8.98 3.67 10.71
CA PRO A 69 -9.66 2.70 9.85
C PRO A 69 -8.68 1.66 9.32
N ILE A 70 -9.17 0.42 9.16
CA ILE A 70 -8.45 -0.68 8.52
C ILE A 70 -8.84 -0.72 7.04
N TYR A 71 -7.84 -0.84 6.17
CA TYR A 71 -8.04 -0.91 4.72
C TYR A 71 -7.56 -2.26 4.22
N GLY A 72 -8.22 -2.77 3.18
CA GLY A 72 -7.81 -3.98 2.49
C GLY A 72 -6.54 -3.79 1.67
N HIS A 73 -6.31 -4.74 0.76
CA HIS A 73 -5.19 -4.70 -0.17
C HIS A 73 -5.25 -3.45 -1.07
N GLY A 74 -4.09 -2.87 -1.37
CA GLY A 74 -3.98 -1.78 -2.35
C GLY A 74 -4.38 -2.26 -3.75
N ILE A 75 -4.82 -1.33 -4.61
CA ILE A 75 -5.30 -1.65 -5.96
C ILE A 75 -4.23 -2.35 -6.79
N SER A 76 -2.97 -1.90 -6.74
CA SER A 76 -1.88 -2.58 -7.44
C SER A 76 -1.57 -3.95 -6.85
N MET A 77 -1.75 -4.15 -5.53
CA MET A 77 -1.54 -5.46 -4.91
C MET A 77 -2.56 -6.48 -5.43
N ILE A 78 -3.79 -6.04 -5.68
CA ILE A 78 -4.81 -6.86 -6.36
C ILE A 78 -4.35 -7.15 -7.80
N GLY A 79 -3.87 -6.15 -8.54
CA GLY A 79 -3.30 -6.33 -9.88
C GLY A 79 -2.14 -7.33 -9.95
N GLU A 80 -1.14 -7.19 -9.08
CA GLU A 80 0.02 -8.07 -8.99
C GLU A 80 -0.37 -9.53 -8.65
N LEU A 81 -1.43 -9.74 -7.87
CA LEU A 81 -1.93 -11.07 -7.50
C LEU A 81 -2.69 -11.77 -8.63
N TYR A 82 -3.43 -11.00 -9.44
CA TYR A 82 -4.29 -11.55 -10.49
C TYR A 82 -3.59 -11.65 -11.85
N TYR A 83 -2.71 -10.71 -12.20
CA TYR A 83 -2.17 -10.59 -13.56
C TYR A 83 -0.74 -11.09 -13.72
N ARG A 84 0.18 -10.70 -12.83
CA ARG A 84 1.49 -11.35 -12.79
C ARG A 84 1.21 -12.77 -12.33
N LYS A 85 1.51 -13.78 -13.15
CA LYS A 85 1.38 -15.22 -12.86
C LYS A 85 2.22 -15.69 -11.64
N ARG A 86 2.26 -14.95 -10.54
CA ARG A 86 2.77 -15.35 -9.24
C ARG A 86 1.66 -16.11 -8.51
N LYS A 87 1.10 -17.12 -9.18
CA LYS A 87 0.32 -18.17 -8.51
C LYS A 87 1.24 -18.76 -7.45
N ASN A 88 0.77 -18.79 -6.20
CA ASN A 88 1.42 -19.33 -5.00
C ASN A 88 2.04 -18.31 -4.02
N ILE A 89 1.52 -17.09 -3.89
CA ILE A 89 1.66 -16.41 -2.58
C ILE A 89 0.54 -16.96 -1.68
N PRO A 90 0.87 -17.63 -0.55
CA PRO A 90 -0.17 -18.12 0.36
C PRO A 90 -0.97 -16.95 0.95
N ASP A 91 -2.29 -17.11 1.13
CA ASP A 91 -3.15 -16.09 1.74
C ASP A 91 -2.60 -15.60 3.08
N LYS A 92 -2.05 -16.52 3.88
CA LYS A 92 -1.38 -16.20 5.15
C LYS A 92 -0.27 -15.15 5.02
N VAL A 93 0.47 -15.14 3.91
CA VAL A 93 1.51 -14.16 3.62
C VAL A 93 0.88 -12.82 3.23
N LEU A 94 -0.19 -12.84 2.44
CA LEU A 94 -0.93 -11.63 2.05
C LEU A 94 -1.57 -10.95 3.25
N ASP A 95 -2.22 -11.71 4.13
CA ASP A 95 -2.81 -11.22 5.38
C ASP A 95 -1.74 -10.57 6.26
N LYS A 96 -0.55 -11.19 6.36
CA LYS A 96 0.58 -10.65 7.12
C LYS A 96 1.09 -9.33 6.55
N ILE A 97 1.27 -9.26 5.23
CA ILE A 97 1.68 -8.05 4.51
C ILE A 97 0.64 -6.94 4.75
N SER A 98 -0.63 -7.25 4.51
CA SER A 98 -1.76 -6.33 4.68
C SER A 98 -1.81 -5.80 6.11
N ALA A 99 -1.71 -6.68 7.11
CA ALA A 99 -1.70 -6.29 8.52
C ALA A 99 -0.52 -5.37 8.87
N LYS A 100 0.68 -5.68 8.37
CA LYS A 100 1.87 -4.82 8.56
C LYS A 100 1.70 -3.45 7.87
N ILE A 101 1.15 -3.38 6.66
CA ILE A 101 0.84 -2.13 5.95
C ILE A 101 -0.16 -1.31 6.76
N ASN A 102 -1.23 -1.94 7.25
CA ASN A 102 -2.22 -1.30 8.11
C ASN A 102 -1.57 -0.70 9.36
N ILE A 103 -0.69 -1.44 10.04
CA ILE A 103 0.04 -0.93 11.22
C ILE A 103 0.89 0.30 10.86
N ARG A 104 1.62 0.26 9.74
CA ARG A 104 2.42 1.41 9.27
C ARG A 104 1.54 2.62 9.00
N ARG A 105 0.40 2.42 8.33
CA ARG A 105 -0.57 3.48 8.08
C ARG A 105 -1.12 4.08 9.36
N ILE A 106 -1.50 3.25 10.33
CA ILE A 106 -1.98 3.72 11.64
C ILE A 106 -0.90 4.58 12.30
N HIS A 107 0.35 4.11 12.35
CA HIS A 107 1.44 4.90 12.92
C HIS A 107 1.65 6.23 12.20
N LEU A 108 1.59 6.24 10.86
CA LEU A 108 1.70 7.45 10.07
C LEU A 108 0.56 8.42 10.34
N ALA A 109 -0.69 7.96 10.36
CA ALA A 109 -1.84 8.80 10.71
C ALA A 109 -1.66 9.47 12.08
N ARG A 110 -1.09 8.73 13.04
CA ARG A 110 -0.82 9.27 14.37
C ARG A 110 0.32 10.28 14.40
N LEU A 111 1.38 10.05 13.65
CA LEU A 111 2.52 10.97 13.56
C LEU A 111 2.13 12.25 12.82
N LEU A 112 1.41 12.10 11.70
CA LEU A 112 1.00 13.21 10.85
C LEU A 112 -0.08 14.09 11.51
N ARG A 113 -0.83 13.59 12.50
CA ARG A 113 -1.72 14.44 13.32
C ARG A 113 -1.01 15.60 14.00
N ALA A 114 0.29 15.50 14.26
CA ALA A 114 1.09 16.55 14.88
C ALA A 114 1.76 17.50 13.88
N ILE A 115 1.56 17.30 12.58
CA ILE A 115 2.32 17.98 11.51
C ILE A 115 1.34 18.54 10.47
N GLU A 116 1.56 19.78 10.05
CA GLU A 116 0.90 20.32 8.86
C GLU A 116 1.69 19.95 7.60
N ILE A 117 1.11 19.10 6.76
CA ILE A 117 1.69 18.78 5.44
C ILE A 117 1.31 19.91 4.48
N LYS A 118 2.30 20.75 4.14
CA LYS A 118 2.06 21.98 3.38
C LYS A 118 1.78 21.77 1.90
N ASN A 119 2.27 20.67 1.31
CA ASN A 119 2.17 20.40 -0.12
C ASN A 119 1.55 19.03 -0.36
N ASN A 120 0.41 19.00 -1.03
CA ASN A 120 -0.11 17.80 -1.67
C ASN A 120 -0.47 18.16 -3.12
N LEU A 121 0.44 17.85 -4.05
CA LEU A 121 0.29 18.10 -5.48
C LEU A 121 -0.32 16.90 -6.21
N PHE A 122 -0.75 15.86 -5.48
CA PHE A 122 -1.40 14.72 -6.11
C PHE A 122 -2.82 15.08 -6.52
N CYS A 123 -3.15 14.70 -7.75
CA CYS A 123 -4.49 14.74 -8.28
C CYS A 123 -4.72 13.51 -9.14
N THR A 124 -5.99 13.16 -9.34
CA THR A 124 -6.40 12.05 -10.18
C THR A 124 -6.83 12.55 -11.55
N PHE A 125 -6.60 11.73 -12.57
CA PHE A 125 -7.00 12.01 -13.95
C PHE A 125 -7.94 10.90 -14.41
N ASP A 126 -9.03 11.29 -15.07
CA ASP A 126 -9.86 10.33 -15.79
C ASP A 126 -9.27 10.09 -17.17
N ILE A 127 -8.93 8.84 -17.48
CA ILE A 127 -8.32 8.46 -18.77
C ILE A 127 -9.25 8.80 -19.94
N ASP A 128 -10.58 8.76 -19.73
CA ASP A 128 -11.57 9.02 -20.78
C ASP A 128 -11.57 10.50 -21.22
N GLU A 129 -11.22 11.43 -20.32
CA GLU A 129 -11.03 12.86 -20.65
C GLU A 129 -9.81 13.09 -21.56
N TYR A 130 -8.97 12.07 -21.76
CA TYR A 130 -7.76 12.10 -22.58
C TYR A 130 -7.87 11.15 -23.78
N ASP A 131 -9.08 10.89 -24.28
CA ASP A 131 -9.37 10.00 -25.41
C ASP A 131 -8.89 8.55 -25.20
N GLY A 132 -8.88 8.07 -23.95
CA GLY A 132 -8.33 6.75 -23.66
C GLY A 132 -6.79 6.69 -23.66
N ASN A 133 -6.11 7.83 -23.80
CA ASN A 133 -4.66 7.87 -24.02
C ASN A 133 -3.88 8.12 -22.72
N VAL A 134 -3.38 7.04 -22.14
CA VAL A 134 -2.57 7.06 -20.92
C VAL A 134 -1.28 7.89 -21.05
N GLU A 135 -0.65 7.91 -22.23
CA GLU A 135 0.57 8.72 -22.42
C GLU A 135 0.25 10.23 -22.32
N LYS A 136 -0.93 10.66 -22.78
CA LYS A 136 -1.39 12.05 -22.59
C LYS A 136 -1.58 12.36 -21.11
N VAL A 137 -2.17 11.42 -20.35
CA VAL A 137 -2.33 11.54 -18.89
C VAL A 137 -0.97 11.68 -18.20
N ALA A 138 0.00 10.82 -18.54
CA ALA A 138 1.35 10.88 -17.99
C ALA A 138 2.02 12.25 -18.27
N ARG A 139 1.91 12.77 -19.49
CA ARG A 139 2.44 14.10 -19.84
C ARG A 139 1.73 15.23 -19.11
N ALA A 140 0.41 15.17 -18.99
CA ALA A 140 -0.37 16.16 -18.25
C ALA A 140 0.03 16.16 -16.76
N PHE A 141 0.18 14.98 -16.17
CA PHE A 141 0.63 14.83 -14.79
C PHE A 141 2.04 15.38 -14.55
N ARG A 142 2.99 15.10 -15.47
CA ARG A 142 4.33 15.70 -15.45
C ARG A 142 4.28 17.23 -15.48
N ALA A 143 3.36 17.80 -16.26
CA ALA A 143 3.17 19.25 -16.34
C ALA A 143 2.62 19.84 -15.03
N THR A 144 1.66 19.16 -14.40
CA THR A 144 1.15 19.55 -13.06
C THR A 144 2.27 19.61 -12.02
N TRP A 145 3.20 18.66 -12.07
CA TRP A 145 4.37 18.62 -11.19
C TRP A 145 5.53 19.50 -11.67
N SER A 146 5.35 20.27 -12.75
CA SER A 146 6.38 21.13 -13.35
C SER A 146 7.71 20.39 -13.58
N LEU A 147 7.64 19.12 -13.98
CA LEU A 147 8.83 18.32 -14.19
C LEU A 147 9.61 18.81 -15.42
N PRO A 148 10.96 18.81 -15.35
CA PRO A 148 11.79 19.18 -16.49
C PRO A 148 11.57 18.23 -17.66
N LYS A 149 11.96 18.65 -18.86
CA LYS A 149 12.00 17.77 -20.03
C LYS A 149 13.00 16.64 -19.85
N GLY A 150 12.76 15.53 -20.53
CA GLY A 150 13.62 14.34 -20.50
C GLY A 150 13.32 13.38 -19.35
N PRO A 151 14.19 12.39 -19.14
CA PRO A 151 14.00 11.38 -18.11
C PRO A 151 13.86 11.97 -16.71
N VAL A 152 13.03 11.37 -15.88
CA VAL A 152 13.01 11.71 -14.44
C VAL A 152 14.36 11.27 -13.85
N ASN A 153 15.06 12.15 -13.13
CA ASN A 153 16.36 11.81 -12.54
C ASN A 153 16.21 11.08 -11.19
N ASN A 154 15.42 11.65 -10.27
CA ASN A 154 15.19 11.07 -8.95
C ASN A 154 13.69 10.97 -8.67
N LEU A 155 13.12 9.79 -8.92
CA LEU A 155 11.68 9.55 -8.78
C LEU A 155 11.22 9.63 -7.32
N ILE A 156 12.04 9.12 -6.38
CA ILE A 156 11.72 9.15 -4.94
C ILE A 156 11.55 10.60 -4.50
N LYS A 157 12.57 11.43 -4.78
CA LYS A 157 12.52 12.86 -4.46
C LYS A 157 11.33 13.55 -5.13
N THR A 158 11.06 13.25 -6.40
CA THR A 158 9.93 13.83 -7.12
C THR A 158 8.59 13.52 -6.44
N ILE A 159 8.38 12.28 -5.99
CA ILE A 159 7.16 11.86 -5.29
C ILE A 159 7.07 12.50 -3.90
N GLU A 160 8.17 12.55 -3.16
CA GLU A 160 8.21 13.14 -1.82
C GLU A 160 8.01 14.66 -1.84
N ASP A 161 8.63 15.37 -2.79
CA ASP A 161 8.46 16.81 -2.98
C ASP A 161 7.00 17.17 -3.34
N ALA A 162 6.30 16.25 -4.02
CA ALA A 162 4.86 16.39 -4.33
C ALA A 162 3.94 16.06 -3.15
N GLY A 163 4.48 15.56 -2.03
CA GLY A 163 3.75 15.24 -0.80
C GLY A 163 3.46 13.76 -0.57
N GLY A 164 3.94 12.88 -1.43
CA GLY A 164 3.80 11.43 -1.28
C GLY A 164 4.78 10.89 -0.23
N ILE A 165 4.42 9.81 0.46
CA ILE A 165 5.28 9.19 1.47
C ILE A 165 5.76 7.84 0.95
N ILE A 166 7.07 7.70 0.81
CA ILE A 166 7.70 6.44 0.41
C ILE A 166 8.21 5.71 1.66
N ILE A 167 7.86 4.43 1.77
CA ILE A 167 8.11 3.60 2.94
C ILE A 167 8.84 2.35 2.46
N GLU A 168 10.06 2.17 2.95
CA GLU A 168 10.74 0.89 2.82
C GLU A 168 9.99 -0.20 3.58
N PHE A 169 9.70 -1.30 2.90
CA PHE A 169 8.84 -2.35 3.42
C PHE A 169 9.35 -3.74 3.04
N ASP A 170 9.42 -4.63 4.02
CA ASP A 170 9.70 -6.05 3.77
C ASP A 170 8.40 -6.82 3.61
N PHE A 171 8.13 -7.21 2.37
CA PHE A 171 6.96 -7.99 1.98
C PHE A 171 7.07 -9.47 2.37
N ASP A 172 8.18 -9.93 2.97
CA ASP A 172 8.47 -11.36 3.21
C ASP A 172 8.45 -12.20 1.91
N THR A 173 8.48 -11.55 0.74
CA THR A 173 8.46 -12.18 -0.58
C THR A 173 9.11 -11.27 -1.62
N LYS A 174 9.74 -11.88 -2.64
CA LYS A 174 10.20 -11.18 -3.86
C LYS A 174 9.08 -11.05 -4.89
N ALA A 175 7.90 -11.58 -4.55
CA ALA A 175 6.72 -11.58 -5.41
C ALA A 175 6.09 -10.19 -5.58
N ILE A 176 6.35 -9.27 -4.66
CA ILE A 176 5.77 -7.92 -4.67
C ILE A 176 6.92 -6.94 -4.67
N ASP A 177 7.02 -6.11 -5.70
CA ASP A 177 8.11 -5.14 -5.82
C ASP A 177 7.76 -3.81 -5.14
N ALA A 178 6.49 -3.40 -5.24
CA ALA A 178 5.95 -2.24 -4.57
C ALA A 178 4.43 -2.38 -4.44
N THR A 179 3.82 -1.55 -3.61
CA THR A 179 2.38 -1.30 -3.64
C THR A 179 2.07 0.10 -3.15
N SER A 180 0.94 0.65 -3.55
CA SER A 180 0.51 1.99 -3.16
C SER A 180 -0.92 2.03 -2.63
N GLN A 181 -1.18 3.01 -1.77
CA GLN A 181 -2.49 3.30 -1.22
C GLN A 181 -2.66 4.80 -1.05
N TRP A 182 -3.85 5.32 -1.35
CA TRP A 182 -4.19 6.71 -1.04
C TRP A 182 -5.47 6.78 -0.19
N PRO A 183 -5.33 6.62 1.14
CA PRO A 183 -6.44 6.77 2.09
C PRO A 183 -6.95 8.23 2.12
N PRO A 184 -8.24 8.47 2.39
CA PRO A 184 -8.80 9.83 2.43
C PRO A 184 -8.14 10.77 3.47
N ASP A 185 -7.63 10.23 4.56
CA ASP A 185 -7.08 10.95 5.70
C ASP A 185 -5.56 11.10 5.67
N LEU A 186 -4.89 10.60 4.62
CA LEU A 186 -3.44 10.61 4.49
C LEU A 186 -3.00 11.01 3.07
N PRO A 187 -1.76 11.51 2.92
CA PRO A 187 -1.14 11.59 1.61
C PRO A 187 -1.01 10.20 0.97
N PRO A 188 -0.78 10.12 -0.36
CA PRO A 188 -0.46 8.87 -1.01
C PRO A 188 0.74 8.19 -0.37
N LEU A 189 0.58 6.92 -0.04
CA LEU A 189 1.59 6.07 0.55
C LEU A 189 2.09 5.08 -0.49
N PHE A 190 3.41 4.98 -0.61
CA PHE A 190 4.10 4.04 -1.48
C PHE A 190 4.98 3.13 -0.64
N PHE A 191 4.78 1.82 -0.75
CA PHE A 191 5.58 0.81 -0.06
C PHE A 191 6.51 0.17 -1.08
N ILE A 192 7.82 0.24 -0.88
CA ILE A 192 8.82 -0.31 -1.79
C ILE A 192 9.55 -1.49 -1.15
N ASN A 193 9.74 -2.56 -1.92
CA ASN A 193 10.41 -3.75 -1.42
C ASN A 193 11.93 -3.55 -1.35
N ILE A 194 12.48 -3.54 -0.16
CA ILE A 194 13.94 -3.39 0.08
C ILE A 194 14.77 -4.50 -0.59
N ASN A 195 14.15 -5.62 -0.95
CA ASN A 195 14.82 -6.77 -1.56
C ASN A 195 14.82 -6.75 -3.10
N SER A 196 14.18 -5.74 -3.73
CA SER A 196 14.13 -5.60 -5.19
C SER A 196 15.33 -4.78 -5.70
N SER A 197 15.77 -5.07 -6.93
CA SER A 197 16.87 -4.32 -7.55
C SER A 197 16.44 -2.87 -7.89
N ALA A 198 17.41 -1.94 -7.93
CA ALA A 198 17.13 -0.52 -8.07
C ALA A 198 16.40 -0.17 -9.39
N ASP A 199 16.72 -0.85 -10.49
CA ASP A 199 16.08 -0.71 -11.79
C ASP A 199 14.60 -1.15 -11.74
N ARG A 200 14.31 -2.27 -11.06
CA ARG A 200 12.95 -2.77 -10.87
C ARG A 200 12.15 -1.85 -9.97
N LEU A 201 12.73 -1.41 -8.85
CA LEU A 201 12.09 -0.49 -7.92
C LEU A 201 11.70 0.83 -8.59
N ARG A 202 12.57 1.35 -9.46
CA ARG A 202 12.30 2.57 -10.21
C ARG A 202 11.06 2.44 -11.10
N PHE A 203 10.95 1.36 -11.87
CA PHE A 203 9.81 1.14 -12.74
C PHE A 203 8.55 0.82 -11.92
N SER A 204 8.65 -0.07 -10.93
CA SER A 204 7.54 -0.43 -10.05
C SER A 204 6.97 0.80 -9.32
N LEU A 205 7.81 1.69 -8.80
CA LEU A 205 7.34 2.91 -8.15
C LEU A 205 6.62 3.86 -9.12
N ALA A 206 7.07 3.96 -10.37
CA ALA A 206 6.38 4.74 -11.40
C ALA A 206 5.05 4.09 -11.83
N HIS A 207 5.00 2.77 -11.84
CA HIS A 207 3.79 1.98 -12.08
C HIS A 207 2.77 2.21 -10.95
N GLU A 208 3.20 2.15 -9.69
CA GLU A 208 2.37 2.50 -8.53
C GLU A 208 1.83 3.93 -8.61
N LEU A 209 2.67 4.88 -9.03
CA LEU A 209 2.24 6.26 -9.26
C LEU A 209 1.13 6.32 -10.32
N GLY A 210 1.23 5.52 -11.39
CA GLY A 210 0.17 5.38 -12.39
C GLY A 210 -1.16 4.93 -11.79
N HIS A 211 -1.15 3.95 -10.87
CA HIS A 211 -2.37 3.56 -10.15
C HIS A 211 -2.94 4.68 -9.29
N ILE A 212 -2.10 5.39 -8.54
CA ILE A 212 -2.55 6.52 -7.72
C ILE A 212 -3.20 7.62 -8.58
N VAL A 213 -2.62 7.90 -9.75
CA VAL A 213 -3.07 8.97 -10.65
C VAL A 213 -4.34 8.60 -11.40
N MET A 214 -4.47 7.37 -11.88
CA MET A 214 -5.55 7.00 -12.80
C MET A 214 -6.63 6.11 -12.18
N HIS A 215 -6.30 5.35 -11.14
CA HIS A 215 -7.08 4.20 -10.69
C HIS A 215 -7.59 4.37 -9.27
N LYS A 216 -8.35 5.43 -8.99
CA LYS A 216 -8.94 5.65 -7.64
C LYS A 216 -9.90 4.53 -7.22
N ILE A 217 -10.54 3.88 -8.18
CA ILE A 217 -11.48 2.77 -7.97
C ILE A 217 -11.01 1.59 -8.81
N CYS A 218 -11.06 0.38 -8.23
CA CYS A 218 -10.78 -0.84 -8.97
C CYS A 218 -11.81 -1.02 -10.09
N ARG A 219 -11.34 -1.14 -11.33
CA ARG A 219 -12.17 -1.49 -12.48
C ARG A 219 -12.26 -3.02 -12.60
N PRO A 220 -13.32 -3.57 -13.24
CA PRO A 220 -13.47 -5.02 -13.42
C PRO A 220 -12.33 -5.64 -14.24
N ASP A 221 -11.82 -4.90 -15.22
CA ASP A 221 -10.72 -5.36 -16.07
C ASP A 221 -9.36 -4.95 -15.47
N ILE A 222 -8.92 -5.77 -14.50
CA ILE A 222 -7.64 -5.59 -13.82
C ILE A 222 -6.47 -5.61 -14.82
N LYS A 223 -6.56 -6.41 -15.89
CA LYS A 223 -5.48 -6.51 -16.88
C LYS A 223 -5.30 -5.17 -17.61
N ILE A 224 -6.39 -4.53 -18.02
CA ILE A 224 -6.32 -3.22 -18.64
C ILE A 224 -5.66 -2.21 -17.69
N MET A 225 -6.04 -2.20 -16.42
CA MET A 225 -5.43 -1.30 -15.43
C MET A 225 -3.92 -1.50 -15.27
N GLU A 226 -3.45 -2.75 -15.29
CA GLU A 226 -2.02 -3.06 -15.21
C GLU A 226 -1.27 -2.61 -16.46
N ASP A 227 -1.85 -2.83 -17.65
CA ASP A 227 -1.27 -2.39 -18.92
C ASP A 227 -1.25 -0.84 -19.00
N GLU A 228 -2.31 -0.17 -18.52
CA GLU A 228 -2.39 1.30 -18.36
C GLU A 228 -1.29 1.80 -17.40
N ALA A 229 -1.14 1.21 -16.21
CA ALA A 229 -0.11 1.61 -15.26
C ALA A 229 1.32 1.42 -15.81
N ASN A 230 1.57 0.36 -16.59
CA ASN A 230 2.85 0.15 -17.29
C ASN A 230 3.11 1.22 -18.37
N ALA A 231 2.09 1.55 -19.16
CA ALA A 231 2.18 2.60 -20.18
C ALA A 231 2.44 3.98 -19.54
N PHE A 232 1.74 4.28 -18.45
CA PHE A 232 1.95 5.49 -17.66
C PHE A 232 3.38 5.55 -17.13
N ALA A 233 3.87 4.49 -16.49
CA ALA A 233 5.22 4.43 -15.94
C ALA A 233 6.29 4.70 -16.99
N SER A 234 6.13 4.11 -18.18
CA SER A 234 7.06 4.26 -19.30
C SER A 234 7.14 5.71 -19.79
N GLU A 235 5.99 6.31 -20.13
CA GLU A 235 5.94 7.70 -20.61
C GLU A 235 6.29 8.70 -19.50
N PHE A 236 5.87 8.45 -18.26
CA PHE A 236 6.20 9.29 -17.12
C PHE A 236 7.69 9.29 -16.82
N LEU A 237 8.36 8.14 -16.86
CA LEU A 237 9.80 8.06 -16.60
C LEU A 237 10.63 8.62 -17.74
N MET A 238 10.25 8.30 -18.97
CA MET A 238 11.04 8.57 -20.18
C MET A 238 10.12 8.98 -21.33
N PRO A 239 9.71 10.26 -21.41
CA PRO A 239 8.76 10.70 -22.43
C PRO A 239 9.27 10.40 -23.83
N LYS A 240 8.45 9.72 -24.65
CA LYS A 240 8.82 9.27 -26.00
C LYS A 240 9.39 10.39 -26.87
N ALA A 241 8.75 11.57 -26.82
CA ALA A 241 9.16 12.74 -27.59
C ALA A 241 10.56 13.27 -27.21
N GLU A 242 11.02 13.00 -25.99
CA GLU A 242 12.32 13.46 -25.50
C GLU A 242 13.43 12.43 -25.74
N ILE A 243 13.11 11.13 -25.67
CA ILE A 243 14.10 10.06 -25.80
C ILE A 243 14.31 9.57 -27.24
N SER A 244 13.32 9.71 -28.13
CA SER A 244 13.35 9.12 -29.49
C SER A 244 14.61 9.47 -30.28
N LYS A 245 15.07 10.73 -30.18
CA LYS A 245 16.29 11.21 -30.84
C LYS A 245 17.58 10.53 -30.38
N TYR A 246 17.60 9.89 -29.21
CA TYR A 246 18.75 9.17 -28.67
C TYR A 246 18.70 7.67 -28.96
N LEU A 247 17.63 7.17 -29.60
CA LEU A 247 17.43 5.74 -29.90
C LEU A 247 17.65 5.40 -31.38
N ASN A 248 18.10 6.36 -32.19
CA ASN A 248 18.23 6.18 -33.66
C ASN A 248 19.35 5.22 -34.09
N ASP A 249 20.19 4.73 -33.17
CA ASP A 249 21.33 3.84 -33.42
C ASP A 249 21.24 2.50 -32.66
N ILE A 250 20.04 2.04 -32.29
CA ILE A 250 19.80 0.74 -31.60
C ILE A 250 19.24 -0.30 -32.56
#